data_AF-A0A4Q7V8K9-F1
#
_entry.id   AF-A0A4Q7V8K9-F1
#
_cell.length_a   1.000
_cell.length_b   1.000
_cell.length_c   1.000
_cell.angle_alpha   90.00
_cell.angle_beta   90.00
_cell.angle_gamma   90.00
#
_symmetry.space_group_name_H-M   'P 1'
#
loop_
_entity.id
_entity.type
_entity.pdbx_description
1 polymer ?
#
loop_
_entity_poly.entity_id
_entity_poly.type
_entity_poly.pdbx_seq_one_letter_code
_entity_poly.pdbx_strand_id
1 'polypeptide(L)'
;MASAALVVVTVLAAVAVLALKPAFLFGEAVAQAPVSSGSSPFLTTAPAGATPTAAAPATSFPTASSATDRLTEQADLDRAAVESVTGWWVPQLSSKRSGTVDGGISYDSDRILSHYQGLAVQYPGAALLWSGDWPVFKGSDYWVVVVAQPFSTAAEANAWCDAQGFGADDCLAKKLSHSGGPQGTTVPRS
;
A
#
# COMPACT_ATOMS: atom_id res chain seq x y z
N MET A 1 -21.05 64.38 -16.08
CA MET A 1 -19.58 64.39 -16.13
C MET A 1 -19.12 62.95 -15.92
N ALA A 2 -18.63 62.32 -16.98
CA ALA A 2 -18.15 60.94 -16.98
C ALA A 2 -16.65 60.92 -16.67
N SER A 3 -16.19 59.95 -15.88
CA SER A 3 -14.79 59.52 -15.79
C SER A 3 -14.87 58.03 -15.43
N ALA A 4 -14.93 57.16 -16.44
CA ALA A 4 -13.81 56.59 -17.19
C ALA A 4 -13.11 55.49 -16.37
N ALA A 5 -13.38 54.25 -16.80
CA ALA A 5 -12.91 52.99 -16.25
C ALA A 5 -11.40 52.78 -16.50
N LEU A 6 -10.78 51.95 -15.65
CA LEU A 6 -9.64 51.15 -16.06
C LEU A 6 -9.75 49.75 -15.45
N VAL A 7 -10.33 48.85 -16.23
CA VAL A 7 -10.19 47.40 -16.05
C VAL A 7 -8.83 47.05 -16.64
N VAL A 8 -7.88 46.62 -15.81
CA VAL A 8 -6.61 46.06 -16.27
C VAL A 8 -6.75 44.54 -16.25
N VAL A 9 -7.11 44.00 -17.41
CA VAL A 9 -6.88 42.59 -17.75
C VAL A 9 -5.43 42.49 -18.20
N THR A 10 -4.60 41.75 -17.46
CA THR A 10 -3.31 41.27 -17.95
C THR A 10 -3.35 39.74 -17.97
N VAL A 11 -3.56 39.19 -19.16
CA VAL A 11 -3.19 37.83 -19.54
C VAL A 11 -1.81 37.90 -20.16
N LEU A 12 -0.90 37.05 -19.70
CA LEU A 12 0.36 36.54 -20.31
C LEU A 12 1.13 35.87 -19.15
N ALA A 13 1.84 34.76 -19.22
CA ALA A 13 1.98 33.62 -20.11
C ALA A 13 2.91 32.65 -19.33
N ALA A 14 2.80 31.34 -19.56
CA ALA A 14 3.53 30.29 -18.84
C ALA A 14 5.06 30.42 -18.91
N VAL A 15 5.77 30.13 -17.81
CA VAL A 15 7.15 29.61 -17.82
C VAL A 15 7.38 28.62 -16.67
N ALA A 16 7.53 27.35 -17.08
CA ALA A 16 8.26 26.21 -16.51
C ALA A 16 8.52 26.11 -14.98
N VAL A 17 7.94 25.07 -14.37
CA VAL A 17 8.42 24.47 -13.13
C VAL A 17 9.74 23.75 -13.42
N LEU A 18 10.86 24.35 -13.01
CA LEU A 18 12.16 23.70 -13.04
C LEU A 18 12.32 22.82 -11.78
N ALA A 19 11.99 21.54 -11.91
CA ALA A 19 12.32 20.54 -10.91
C ALA A 19 13.85 20.32 -10.88
N LEU A 20 14.54 20.84 -9.86
CA LEU A 20 15.90 20.44 -9.57
C LEU A 20 15.89 19.03 -8.96
N LYS A 21 16.26 18.03 -9.76
CA LYS A 21 16.73 16.73 -9.26
C LYS A 21 18.12 16.96 -8.65
N PRO A 22 18.35 16.75 -7.34
CA PRO A 22 19.71 16.70 -6.85
C PRO A 22 20.37 15.42 -7.37
N ALA A 23 21.27 15.59 -8.34
CA ALA A 23 22.28 14.61 -8.68
C ALA A 23 23.22 14.47 -7.46
N PHE A 24 22.93 13.51 -6.59
CA PHE A 24 23.91 13.01 -5.64
C PHE A 24 24.89 12.13 -6.40
N LEU A 25 26.11 12.64 -6.59
CA LEU A 25 27.28 11.85 -6.96
C LEU A 25 28.29 11.93 -5.80
N PHE A 26 29.15 10.89 -5.74
CA PHE A 26 30.24 10.64 -4.78
C PHE A 26 29.74 10.10 -3.43
N GLY A 27 30.17 8.98 -2.86
CA GLY A 27 31.18 7.94 -3.12
C GLY A 27 31.01 6.99 -1.91
N GLU A 28 31.08 5.67 -2.04
CA GLU A 28 32.32 4.91 -1.87
C GLU A 28 32.06 3.46 -2.32
N ALA A 29 32.91 2.98 -3.20
CA ALA A 29 33.06 1.56 -3.46
C ALA A 29 33.72 0.93 -2.23
N VAL A 30 32.95 0.22 -1.40
CA VAL A 30 33.51 -0.72 -0.45
C VAL A 30 33.73 -2.06 -1.14
N ALA A 31 35.00 -2.42 -1.18
CA ALA A 31 35.58 -3.56 -1.85
C ALA A 31 34.83 -4.88 -1.60
N GLN A 32 34.64 -5.64 -2.68
CA GLN A 32 34.38 -7.07 -2.63
C GLN A 32 35.46 -7.75 -1.79
N ALA A 33 35.06 -8.39 -0.69
CA ALA A 33 35.93 -9.31 0.02
C ALA A 33 36.32 -10.47 -0.93
N PRO A 34 37.60 -10.85 -1.00
CA PRO A 34 38.03 -11.94 -1.84
C PRO A 34 37.41 -13.26 -1.37
N VAL A 35 36.89 -14.02 -2.33
CA VAL A 35 36.56 -15.43 -2.16
C VAL A 35 37.83 -16.19 -1.78
N SER A 36 37.90 -16.67 -0.53
CA SER A 36 38.93 -17.62 -0.13
C SER A 36 38.59 -18.99 -0.70
N SER A 37 39.07 -19.27 -1.91
CA SER A 37 39.31 -20.64 -2.36
C SER A 37 40.51 -21.20 -1.59
N GLY A 38 40.24 -21.86 -0.47
CA GLY A 38 41.20 -22.71 0.23
C GLY A 38 41.01 -24.16 -0.22
N SER A 39 41.86 -24.61 -1.13
CA SER A 39 41.96 -26.02 -1.50
C SER A 39 43.13 -26.67 -0.77
N SER A 40 42.97 -27.96 -0.45
CA SER A 40 44.00 -29.02 -0.35
C SER A 40 44.31 -29.56 1.08
N PRO A 41 44.98 -30.73 1.21
CA PRO A 41 44.28 -32.02 1.37
C PRO A 41 44.89 -32.90 2.47
N PHE A 42 44.12 -33.61 3.30
CA PHE A 42 44.70 -34.69 4.10
C PHE A 42 43.73 -35.86 4.27
N LEU A 43 44.08 -37.00 3.67
CA LEU A 43 43.66 -38.33 4.10
C LEU A 43 44.52 -38.69 5.32
N THR A 44 43.92 -39.04 6.47
CA THR A 44 44.50 -39.95 7.47
C THR A 44 43.38 -40.53 8.35
N THR A 45 43.57 -41.80 8.68
CA THR A 45 42.72 -42.84 9.24
C THR A 45 42.30 -42.63 10.72
N ALA A 46 41.20 -43.30 11.12
CA ALA A 46 40.48 -43.32 12.42
C ALA A 46 41.30 -43.71 13.69
N PRO A 47 40.75 -43.55 14.92
CA PRO A 47 39.89 -44.59 15.50
C PRO A 47 38.68 -44.09 16.33
N ALA A 48 37.82 -45.05 16.70
CA ALA A 48 36.62 -44.90 17.49
C ALA A 48 36.88 -44.39 18.93
N GLY A 49 36.04 -43.45 19.37
CA GLY A 49 35.95 -42.96 20.74
C GLY A 49 34.71 -42.07 20.87
N ALA A 50 33.54 -42.66 21.07
CA ALA A 50 32.28 -41.95 21.17
C ALA A 50 32.12 -41.32 22.57
N THR A 51 32.46 -40.05 22.70
CA THR A 51 31.92 -39.15 23.73
C THR A 51 30.79 -38.33 23.12
N PRO A 52 29.61 -38.20 23.74
CA PRO A 52 28.54 -37.38 23.18
C PRO A 52 28.95 -35.90 23.22
N THR A 53 29.35 -35.37 22.07
CA THR A 53 29.42 -33.92 21.84
C THR A 53 28.01 -33.36 22.07
N ALA A 54 27.89 -32.47 23.05
CA ALA A 54 26.69 -31.68 23.26
C ALA A 54 26.33 -30.97 21.94
N ALA A 55 25.18 -31.29 21.37
CA ALA A 55 24.67 -30.62 20.19
C ALA A 55 24.52 -29.13 20.50
N ALA A 56 25.18 -28.28 19.70
CA ALA A 56 24.95 -26.84 19.76
C ALA A 56 23.44 -26.56 19.59
N PRO A 57 22.85 -25.61 20.34
CA PRO A 57 21.44 -25.28 20.17
C PRO A 57 21.23 -24.86 18.71
N ALA A 58 20.30 -25.53 18.02
CA ALA A 58 19.90 -25.12 16.69
C ALA A 58 19.29 -23.73 16.79
N THR A 59 19.96 -22.73 16.21
CA THR A 59 19.40 -21.40 16.04
C THR A 59 18.23 -21.51 15.07
N SER A 60 17.01 -21.53 15.58
CA SER A 60 15.80 -21.47 14.76
C SER A 60 15.73 -20.08 14.12
N PHE A 61 15.87 -19.99 12.81
CA PHE A 61 15.55 -18.77 12.09
C PHE A 61 14.02 -18.59 12.07
N PRO A 62 13.49 -17.36 12.22
CA PRO A 62 12.06 -17.13 12.09
C PRO A 62 11.61 -17.55 10.68
N THR A 63 10.53 -18.32 10.61
CA THR A 63 9.88 -18.69 9.34
C THR A 63 9.42 -17.42 8.62
N ALA A 64 9.59 -17.36 7.30
CA ALA A 64 9.07 -16.25 6.51
C ALA A 64 7.54 -16.12 6.71
N SER A 65 7.09 -14.91 7.06
CA SER A 65 5.66 -14.60 7.26
C SER A 65 4.88 -14.77 5.95
N SER A 66 3.67 -15.33 6.01
CA SER A 66 2.83 -15.53 4.82
C SER A 66 2.29 -14.20 4.28
N ALA A 67 1.81 -14.17 3.03
CA ALA A 67 1.21 -12.95 2.47
C ALA A 67 -0.05 -12.50 3.23
N THR A 68 -0.84 -13.46 3.71
CA THR A 68 -2.03 -13.16 4.53
C THR A 68 -1.61 -12.55 5.88
N ASP A 69 -0.57 -13.07 6.52
CA ASP A 69 -0.04 -12.50 7.77
C ASP A 69 0.46 -11.07 7.56
N ARG A 70 1.16 -10.82 6.45
CA ARG A 70 1.62 -9.47 6.07
C ARG A 70 0.47 -8.50 5.77
N LEU A 71 -0.62 -8.97 5.17
CA LEU A 71 -1.83 -8.16 4.97
C LEU A 71 -2.48 -7.80 6.31
N THR A 72 -2.57 -8.75 7.23
CA THR A 72 -3.08 -8.50 8.59
C THR A 72 -2.20 -7.50 9.34
N GLU A 73 -0.89 -7.71 9.37
CA GLU A 73 0.06 -6.80 10.00
C GLU A 73 -0.04 -5.39 9.41
N GLN A 74 -0.18 -5.27 8.09
CA GLN A 74 -0.34 -3.98 7.44
C GLN A 74 -1.68 -3.30 7.79
N ALA A 75 -2.78 -4.05 7.83
CA ALA A 75 -4.07 -3.50 8.27
C ALA A 75 -4.02 -3.05 9.73
N ASP A 76 -3.24 -3.72 10.58
CA ASP A 76 -3.00 -3.32 11.96
C ASP A 76 -2.21 -2.00 12.06
N LEU A 77 -1.19 -1.84 11.21
CA LEU A 77 -0.42 -0.59 11.11
C LEU A 77 -1.28 0.57 10.61
N ASP A 78 -2.16 0.31 9.64
CA ASP A 78 -3.01 1.31 9.00
C ASP A 78 -4.26 1.64 9.84
N ARG A 79 -4.58 0.83 10.84
CA ARG A 79 -5.78 0.92 11.69
C ARG A 79 -6.01 2.33 12.22
N ALA A 80 -4.99 2.99 12.77
CA ALA A 80 -5.14 4.33 13.34
C ALA A 80 -5.57 5.37 12.28
N ALA A 81 -5.05 5.27 11.05
CA ALA A 81 -5.43 6.16 9.96
C ALA A 81 -6.86 5.90 9.50
N VAL A 82 -7.26 4.63 9.37
CA VAL A 82 -8.63 4.24 8.98
C VAL A 82 -9.65 4.66 10.05
N GLU A 83 -9.32 4.48 11.33
CA GLU A 83 -10.19 4.90 12.44
C GLU A 83 -10.37 6.43 12.52
N SER A 84 -9.34 7.20 12.11
CA SER A 84 -9.41 8.67 12.11
C SER A 84 -10.47 9.24 11.15
N VAL A 85 -10.90 8.44 10.17
CA VAL A 85 -11.91 8.81 9.16
C VAL A 85 -13.25 8.09 9.37
N THR A 86 -13.45 7.42 10.51
CA THR A 86 -14.76 6.88 10.90
C THR A 86 -15.81 7.99 10.95
N GLY A 87 -16.94 7.76 10.27
CA GLY A 87 -18.03 8.72 10.10
C GLY A 87 -17.99 9.52 8.79
N TRP A 88 -16.85 9.49 8.08
CA TRP A 88 -16.61 10.27 6.86
C TRP A 88 -16.70 9.42 5.59
N TRP A 89 -16.82 10.09 4.44
CA TRP A 89 -16.65 9.48 3.13
C TRP A 89 -15.16 9.46 2.75
N VAL A 90 -14.71 8.36 2.16
CA VAL A 90 -13.34 8.17 1.68
C VAL A 90 -13.35 7.57 0.28
N PRO A 91 -12.31 7.83 -0.54
CA PRO A 91 -12.09 7.10 -1.77
C PRO A 91 -11.67 5.66 -1.44
N GLN A 92 -12.33 4.69 -2.05
CA GLN A 92 -11.96 3.28 -2.02
C GLN A 92 -11.37 2.92 -3.38
N LEU A 93 -10.08 2.57 -3.39
CA LEU A 93 -9.31 2.29 -4.59
C LEU A 93 -9.37 0.82 -5.00
N SER A 94 -9.61 -0.08 -4.04
CA SER A 94 -9.59 -1.51 -4.30
C SER A 94 -10.39 -2.28 -3.24
N SER A 95 -10.91 -3.44 -3.65
CA SER A 95 -11.56 -4.41 -2.78
C SER A 95 -11.33 -5.80 -3.37
N LYS A 96 -10.37 -6.55 -2.83
CA LYS A 96 -9.95 -7.85 -3.33
C LYS A 96 -9.92 -8.89 -2.22
N ARG A 97 -10.25 -10.12 -2.59
CA ARG A 97 -10.01 -11.33 -1.80
C ARG A 97 -9.35 -12.39 -2.66
N SER A 98 -8.81 -13.43 -2.04
CA SER A 98 -8.26 -14.56 -2.79
C SER A 98 -9.31 -15.13 -3.75
N GLY A 99 -8.94 -15.34 -5.02
CA GLY A 99 -9.81 -15.77 -6.10
C GLY A 99 -10.58 -14.64 -6.82
N THR A 100 -10.38 -13.37 -6.45
CA THR A 100 -10.94 -12.25 -7.22
C THR A 100 -10.28 -12.19 -8.60
N VAL A 101 -11.08 -12.02 -9.65
CA VAL A 101 -10.57 -11.79 -11.01
C VAL A 101 -10.93 -10.37 -11.43
N ASP A 102 -9.93 -9.59 -11.81
CA ASP A 102 -10.10 -8.20 -12.24
C ASP A 102 -9.03 -7.83 -13.26
N GLY A 103 -9.41 -7.12 -14.33
CA GLY A 103 -8.50 -6.80 -15.46
C GLY A 103 -7.86 -8.04 -16.11
N GLY A 104 -8.51 -9.21 -16.02
CA GLY A 104 -7.96 -10.50 -16.46
C GLY A 104 -6.93 -11.12 -15.51
N ILE A 105 -6.69 -10.50 -14.35
CA ILE A 105 -5.74 -10.95 -13.33
C ILE A 105 -6.52 -11.66 -12.21
N SER A 106 -6.14 -12.90 -11.90
CA SER A 106 -6.58 -13.57 -10.67
C SER A 106 -5.70 -13.13 -9.49
N TYR A 107 -6.33 -12.80 -8.37
CA TYR A 107 -5.68 -12.30 -7.16
C TYR A 107 -5.62 -13.40 -6.10
N ASP A 108 -4.41 -13.79 -5.70
CA ASP A 108 -4.12 -14.49 -4.45
C ASP A 108 -3.61 -13.49 -3.39
N SER A 109 -3.29 -13.95 -2.18
CA SER A 109 -2.81 -13.07 -1.10
C SER A 109 -1.53 -12.31 -1.47
N ASP A 110 -0.58 -12.93 -2.19
CA ASP A 110 0.66 -12.26 -2.61
C ASP A 110 0.40 -11.14 -3.62
N ARG A 111 -0.52 -11.36 -4.57
CA ARG A 111 -0.94 -10.33 -5.53
C ARG A 111 -1.74 -9.21 -4.86
N ILE A 112 -2.60 -9.52 -3.90
CA ILE A 112 -3.33 -8.51 -3.13
C ILE A 112 -2.35 -7.61 -2.37
N LEU A 113 -1.37 -8.21 -1.69
CA LEU A 113 -0.35 -7.45 -0.98
C LEU A 113 0.46 -6.56 -1.92
N SER A 114 0.93 -7.10 -3.05
CA SER A 114 1.69 -6.34 -4.04
C SER A 114 0.85 -5.21 -4.66
N HIS A 115 -0.43 -5.45 -4.90
CA HIS A 115 -1.37 -4.45 -5.41
C HIS A 115 -1.58 -3.31 -4.41
N TYR A 116 -1.81 -3.62 -3.13
CA TYR A 116 -1.86 -2.61 -2.07
C TYR A 116 -0.56 -1.79 -2.02
N GLN A 117 0.61 -2.44 -2.03
CA GLN A 117 1.89 -1.74 -1.98
C GLN A 117 2.07 -0.78 -3.16
N GLY A 118 1.66 -1.19 -4.36
CA GLY A 118 1.64 -0.33 -5.54
C GLY A 118 0.73 0.89 -5.40
N LEU A 119 -0.44 0.73 -4.76
CA LEU A 119 -1.34 1.83 -4.44
C LEU A 119 -0.76 2.76 -3.37
N ALA A 120 -0.15 2.19 -2.33
CA ALA A 120 0.47 2.95 -1.23
C ALA A 120 1.66 3.82 -1.70
N VAL A 121 2.41 3.36 -2.71
CA VAL A 121 3.47 4.16 -3.34
C VAL A 121 2.88 5.32 -4.16
N GLN A 122 1.76 5.11 -4.83
CA GLN A 122 1.17 6.10 -5.74
C GLN A 122 0.29 7.13 -5.04
N TYR A 123 -0.45 6.72 -4.01
CA TYR A 123 -1.48 7.53 -3.38
C TYR A 123 -1.14 7.72 -1.89
N PRO A 124 -0.56 8.88 -1.51
CA PRO A 124 -0.35 9.22 -0.11
C PRO A 124 -1.64 9.10 0.70
N GLY A 125 -1.57 8.44 1.85
CA GLY A 125 -2.73 8.17 2.69
C GLY A 125 -3.54 6.94 2.27
N ALA A 126 -3.10 6.17 1.27
CA ALA A 126 -3.66 4.85 1.02
C ALA A 126 -3.41 3.94 2.24
N ALA A 127 -4.48 3.32 2.72
CA ALA A 127 -4.53 2.53 3.93
C ALA A 127 -5.30 1.22 3.66
N LEU A 128 -4.79 0.13 4.19
CA LEU A 128 -5.39 -1.19 4.11
C LEU A 128 -6.34 -1.42 5.30
N LEU A 129 -7.49 -2.03 5.04
CA LEU A 129 -8.37 -2.56 6.07
C LEU A 129 -8.92 -3.93 5.68
N TRP A 130 -9.30 -4.71 6.69
CA TRP A 130 -10.06 -5.94 6.51
C TRP A 130 -11.55 -5.66 6.59
N SER A 131 -12.31 -6.03 5.56
CA SER A 131 -13.75 -5.69 5.49
C SER A 131 -14.59 -6.41 6.54
N GLY A 132 -14.10 -7.51 7.12
CA GLY A 132 -14.78 -8.24 8.19
C GLY A 132 -14.91 -7.48 9.49
N ASP A 133 -14.09 -6.45 9.70
CA ASP A 133 -14.12 -5.63 10.91
C ASP A 133 -15.13 -4.48 10.83
N TRP A 134 -15.79 -4.30 9.68
CA TRP A 134 -16.58 -3.12 9.37
C TRP A 134 -17.98 -3.49 8.86
N PRO A 135 -19.07 -3.16 9.58
CA PRO A 135 -20.44 -3.53 9.20
C PRO A 135 -20.94 -2.84 7.92
N VAL A 136 -20.26 -1.79 7.48
CA VAL A 136 -20.62 -1.02 6.28
C VAL A 136 -20.26 -1.75 4.98
N PHE A 137 -19.53 -2.85 4.99
CA PHE A 137 -19.24 -3.64 3.78
C PHE A 137 -20.27 -4.75 3.58
N LYS A 138 -20.61 -5.04 2.32
CA LYS A 138 -21.51 -6.15 1.98
C LYS A 138 -20.83 -7.51 2.17
N GLY A 139 -19.53 -7.59 1.88
CA GLY A 139 -18.70 -8.77 2.08
C GLY A 139 -17.74 -8.56 3.25
N SER A 140 -17.55 -9.59 4.08
CA SER A 140 -16.72 -9.58 5.28
C SER A 140 -15.36 -10.27 5.10
N ASP A 141 -15.00 -10.55 3.84
CA ASP A 141 -13.88 -11.40 3.45
C ASP A 141 -12.93 -10.71 2.45
N TYR A 142 -12.88 -9.38 2.45
CA TYR A 142 -12.10 -8.58 1.49
C TYR A 142 -11.03 -7.74 2.17
N TRP A 143 -9.87 -7.66 1.52
CA TRP A 143 -8.88 -6.63 1.73
C TRP A 143 -9.27 -5.40 0.92
N VAL A 144 -9.47 -4.28 1.61
CA VAL A 144 -9.95 -3.04 1.01
C VAL A 144 -8.87 -1.99 1.15
N VAL A 145 -8.58 -1.29 0.06
CA VAL A 145 -7.65 -0.16 0.06
C VAL A 145 -8.47 1.12 -0.06
N VAL A 146 -8.35 1.99 0.94
CA VAL A 146 -8.97 3.32 0.96
C VAL A 146 -7.89 4.38 0.98
N VAL A 147 -8.23 5.63 0.65
CA VAL A 147 -7.41 6.78 1.02
C VAL A 147 -8.01 7.40 2.27
N ALA A 148 -7.25 7.43 3.37
CA ALA A 148 -7.67 7.95 4.67
C ALA A 148 -7.73 9.50 4.69
N GLN A 149 -8.37 10.09 3.69
CA GLN A 149 -8.70 11.49 3.60
C GLN A 149 -10.21 11.65 3.79
N PRO A 150 -10.68 12.35 4.85
CA PRO A 150 -12.10 12.49 5.12
C PRO A 150 -12.75 13.50 4.18
N PHE A 151 -13.89 13.12 3.64
CA PHE A 151 -14.78 13.98 2.86
C PHE A 151 -16.17 14.05 3.48
N SER A 152 -16.79 15.21 3.38
CA SER A 152 -18.11 15.45 3.99
C SER A 152 -19.23 14.79 3.19
N THR A 153 -19.03 14.62 1.89
CA THR A 153 -19.99 13.99 0.98
C THR A 153 -19.34 12.91 0.11
N ALA A 154 -20.16 11.98 -0.36
CA ALA A 154 -19.74 10.99 -1.34
C ALA A 154 -19.28 11.63 -2.66
N ALA A 155 -19.90 12.76 -3.05
CA ALA A 155 -19.55 13.49 -4.27
C ALA A 155 -18.13 14.05 -4.20
N GLU A 156 -17.70 14.58 -3.06
CA GLU A 156 -16.33 15.06 -2.88
C GLU A 156 -15.29 13.92 -2.93
N ALA A 157 -15.60 12.77 -2.31
CA ALA A 157 -14.74 11.59 -2.39
C ALA A 157 -14.63 11.06 -3.83
N ASN A 158 -15.74 11.05 -4.58
CA ASN A 158 -15.72 10.67 -6.01
C ASN A 158 -15.01 11.71 -6.88
N ALA A 159 -15.13 13.00 -6.58
CA ALA A 159 -14.38 14.05 -7.28
C ALA A 159 -12.87 13.89 -7.07
N TRP A 160 -12.44 13.37 -5.91
CA TRP A 160 -11.05 12.99 -5.71
C TRP A 160 -10.64 11.83 -6.64
N CYS A 161 -11.48 10.80 -6.78
CA CYS A 161 -11.22 9.71 -7.74
C CYS A 161 -11.10 10.25 -9.17
N ASP A 162 -11.97 11.17 -9.58
CA ASP A 162 -11.93 11.84 -10.88
C ASP A 162 -10.61 12.59 -11.08
N ALA A 163 -10.18 13.36 -10.08
CA ALA A 163 -8.95 14.13 -10.13
C ALA A 163 -7.69 13.25 -10.20
N GLN A 164 -7.73 12.04 -9.66
CA GLN A 164 -6.64 11.06 -9.79
C GLN A 164 -6.67 10.28 -11.11
N GLY A 165 -7.71 10.46 -11.95
CA GLY A 165 -7.81 9.81 -13.25
C GLY A 165 -8.26 8.34 -13.22
N PHE A 166 -8.87 7.88 -12.12
CA PHE A 166 -9.43 6.53 -12.06
C PHE A 166 -10.63 6.37 -13.01
N GLY A 167 -10.81 5.17 -13.58
CA GLY A 167 -12.05 4.80 -14.27
C GLY A 167 -13.23 4.67 -13.32
N ALA A 168 -14.45 4.60 -13.86
CA ALA A 168 -15.68 4.56 -13.07
C ALA A 168 -15.78 3.33 -12.14
N ASP A 169 -15.17 2.22 -12.54
CA ASP A 169 -15.15 0.96 -11.79
C ASP A 169 -13.91 0.79 -10.90
N ASP A 170 -12.91 1.68 -11.02
CA ASP A 170 -11.61 1.55 -10.37
C ASP A 170 -11.50 2.32 -9.05
N CYS A 171 -12.45 3.22 -8.77
CA CYS A 171 -12.51 4.00 -7.53
C CYS A 171 -13.94 4.42 -7.23
N LEU A 172 -14.32 4.37 -5.95
CA LEU A 172 -15.66 4.77 -5.50
C LEU A 172 -15.63 5.45 -4.14
N ALA A 173 -16.71 6.14 -3.78
CA ALA A 173 -16.88 6.73 -2.47
C ALA A 173 -17.45 5.69 -1.49
N LYS A 174 -16.75 5.51 -0.36
CA LYS A 174 -17.12 4.63 0.73
C LYS A 174 -17.28 5.42 2.03
N LYS A 175 -18.39 5.22 2.75
CA LYS A 175 -18.54 5.72 4.12
C LYS A 175 -18.06 4.68 5.11
N LEU A 176 -17.11 5.03 5.97
CA LEU A 176 -16.62 4.17 7.04
C LEU A 176 -17.39 4.45 8.34
N SER A 177 -17.83 3.39 9.03
CA SER A 177 -18.59 3.47 10.28
C SER A 177 -18.59 2.11 11.00
N HIS A 178 -18.54 2.14 12.32
CA HIS A 178 -18.76 0.97 13.20
C HIS A 178 -20.24 0.70 13.48
N SER A 179 -21.14 1.49 12.92
CA SER A 179 -22.59 1.38 13.10
C SER A 179 -23.33 1.41 11.77
N GLY A 180 -24.51 0.79 11.75
CA GLY A 180 -25.34 0.65 10.56
C GLY A 180 -24.98 -0.60 9.75
N GLY A 181 -25.18 -0.51 8.44
CA GLY A 181 -24.94 -1.60 7.50
C GLY A 181 -24.48 -1.08 6.13
N PRO A 182 -24.41 -1.93 5.11
CA PRO A 182 -23.93 -1.53 3.79
C PRO A 182 -24.88 -0.61 3.00
N GLN A 183 -26.12 -0.43 3.45
CA GLN A 183 -27.08 0.43 2.78
C GLN A 183 -26.67 1.91 2.91
N GLY A 184 -26.51 2.58 1.77
CA GLY A 184 -26.20 4.01 1.72
C GLY A 184 -24.76 4.39 2.09
N THR A 185 -23.84 3.42 2.16
CA THR A 185 -22.43 3.65 2.51
C THR A 185 -21.48 3.49 1.31
N THR A 186 -22.01 3.27 0.10
CA THR A 186 -21.24 3.12 -1.13
C THR A 186 -21.93 3.90 -2.25
N VAL A 187 -21.18 4.77 -2.92
CA VAL A 187 -21.65 5.54 -4.08
C VAL A 187 -20.67 5.33 -5.24
N PRO A 188 -21.04 4.56 -6.28
CA PRO A 188 -20.19 4.36 -7.45
C PRO A 188 -20.08 5.65 -8.28
N ARG A 189 -19.13 5.66 -9.20
CA ARG A 189 -18.99 6.72 -10.22
C ARG A 189 -19.76 6.33 -11.48
N SER A 190 -20.16 7.33 -12.26
CA SER A 190 -20.97 7.20 -13.48
C SER A 190 -20.23 7.73 -14.69
#